data_AF-A0A183FH53-F1
#
_entry.id   AF-A0A183FH53-F1
#
_cell.length_a   1.000
_cell.length_b   1.000
_cell.length_c   1.000
_cell.angle_alpha   90.00
_cell.angle_beta   90.00
_cell.angle_gamma   90.00
#
_symmetry.space_group_name_H-M   'P 1'
#
loop_
_entity.id
_entity.type
_entity.pdbx_description
1 polymer ?
#
loop_
_entity_poly.entity_id
_entity_poly.type
_entity_poly.pdbx_seq_one_letter_code
_entity_poly.pdbx_strand_id
1 'polypeptide(L)'
;MVSGVVYLITCSQCKEEYIGETGRPLWVRMKEHMDGLDKCKHSTPLGEHRLRSHAGAMFGVAVAVLAREADITVRKTLEALWIASRDPVMNRREERIMVTQELAPFADLCGLTPDSDRGLVAEEMTGRGESHSSDLPPSEGDVTASRLLS
;
A
#
# COMPACT_ATOMS: atom_id res chain seq x y z
N MET A 1 14.01 -0.86 12.45
CA MET A 1 12.60 -0.68 12.03
C MET A 1 12.44 0.78 11.59
N VAL A 2 11.78 1.05 10.46
CA VAL A 2 11.65 2.41 9.90
C VAL A 2 10.37 3.05 10.42
N SER A 3 10.43 4.24 11.01
CA SER A 3 9.30 5.01 11.54
C SER A 3 9.54 6.51 11.37
N GLY A 4 8.50 7.33 11.51
CA GLY A 4 8.60 8.78 11.32
C GLY A 4 8.98 9.10 9.88
N VAL A 5 8.18 8.63 8.92
CA VAL A 5 8.51 8.73 7.49
C VAL A 5 7.36 9.28 6.66
N VAL A 6 7.72 9.97 5.58
CA VAL A 6 6.84 10.18 4.43
C VAL A 6 7.19 9.12 3.39
N TYR A 7 6.18 8.46 2.85
CA TYR A 7 6.34 7.37 1.91
C TYR A 7 5.46 7.55 0.67
N LEU A 8 5.88 6.91 -0.41
CA LEU A 8 5.20 6.80 -1.69
C LEU A 8 4.78 5.35 -1.91
N ILE A 9 3.57 5.15 -2.40
CA ILE A 9 3.08 3.88 -2.91
C ILE A 9 2.77 4.07 -4.39
N THR A 10 3.32 3.20 -5.23
CA THR A 10 3.09 3.20 -6.67
C THR A 10 2.35 1.94 -7.09
N CYS A 11 1.25 2.08 -7.82
CA CYS A 11 0.57 0.94 -8.41
C CYS A 11 1.43 0.26 -9.48
N SER A 12 1.64 -1.04 -9.37
CA SER A 12 2.44 -1.80 -10.34
C SER A 12 1.87 -1.78 -11.77
N GLN A 13 0.54 -1.68 -11.90
CA GLN A 13 -0.18 -1.79 -13.18
C GLN A 13 -0.30 -0.45 -13.91
N CYS A 14 -0.80 0.61 -13.25
CA CYS A 14 -1.10 1.90 -13.87
C CYS A 14 -0.12 3.03 -13.50
N LYS A 15 0.82 2.77 -12.57
CA LYS A 15 1.80 3.74 -12.07
C LYS A 15 1.20 4.96 -11.35
N GLU A 16 -0.09 4.94 -11.05
CA GLU A 16 -0.67 5.94 -10.16
C GLU A 16 -0.04 5.88 -8.78
N GLU A 17 0.06 7.04 -8.14
CA GLU A 17 0.81 7.27 -6.91
C GLU A 17 -0.11 7.64 -5.74
N TYR A 18 0.30 7.23 -4.54
CA TYR A 18 -0.25 7.66 -3.25
C TYR A 18 0.90 8.05 -2.33
N ILE A 19 0.79 9.21 -1.69
CA ILE A 19 1.74 9.73 -0.74
C ILE A 19 1.08 9.77 0.64
N GLY A 20 1.78 9.29 1.66
CA GLY A 20 1.29 9.32 3.03
C GLY A 20 2.42 9.47 4.05
N GLU A 21 2.08 9.87 5.27
CA GLU A 21 2.99 9.86 6.42
C GLU A 21 2.67 8.77 7.45
N THR A 22 3.68 8.40 8.23
CA THR A 22 3.46 7.66 9.47
C THR A 22 4.52 7.95 10.52
N GLY A 23 4.07 8.23 11.75
CA GLY A 23 4.89 8.18 12.96
C GLY A 23 5.13 6.75 13.48
N ARG A 24 4.27 5.80 13.11
CA ARG A 24 4.38 4.38 13.50
C ARG A 24 5.40 3.67 12.60
N PRO A 25 5.80 2.44 12.93
CA PRO A 25 6.60 1.65 12.03
C PRO A 25 5.95 1.49 10.64
N LEU A 26 6.70 1.75 9.58
CA LEU A 26 6.25 1.73 8.19
C LEU A 26 5.55 0.43 7.82
N TRP A 27 6.11 -0.72 8.23
CA TRP A 27 5.54 -2.03 7.95
C TRP A 27 4.11 -2.19 8.48
N VAL A 28 3.79 -1.56 9.62
CA VAL A 28 2.43 -1.61 10.19
C VAL A 28 1.46 -0.88 9.29
N ARG A 29 1.86 0.32 8.83
CA ARG A 29 1.07 1.12 7.90
C ARG A 29 0.89 0.41 6.56
N MET A 30 1.93 -0.26 6.06
CA MET A 30 1.85 -1.04 4.83
C MET A 30 0.90 -2.22 4.97
N LYS A 31 0.94 -2.93 6.10
CA LYS A 31 -0.03 -4.00 6.38
C LYS A 31 -1.47 -3.49 6.37
N GLU A 32 -1.75 -2.35 7.01
CA GLU A 32 -3.09 -1.74 7.00
C GLU A 32 -3.56 -1.38 5.58
N HIS A 33 -2.65 -0.90 4.74
CA HIS A 33 -2.93 -0.60 3.33
C HIS A 33 -3.21 -1.87 2.51
N MET A 34 -2.41 -2.93 2.69
CA MET A 34 -2.64 -4.23 2.04
C MET A 34 -3.96 -4.86 2.49
N ASP A 35 -4.27 -4.83 3.79
CA ASP A 35 -5.55 -5.32 4.32
C ASP A 35 -6.74 -4.56 3.70
N GLY A 36 -6.59 -3.24 3.50
CA GLY A 36 -7.58 -2.40 2.83
C GLY A 36 -7.75 -2.74 1.35
N LEU A 37 -6.65 -3.01 0.66
CA LEU A 37 -6.61 -3.44 -0.73
C LEU A 37 -7.29 -4.81 -0.91
N ASP A 38 -6.91 -5.80 -0.09
CA ASP A 38 -7.43 -7.18 -0.15
C ASP A 38 -8.94 -7.20 0.09
N LYS A 39 -9.41 -6.43 1.08
CA LYS A 39 -10.84 -6.29 1.42
C LYS A 39 -11.59 -5.36 0.47
N CYS A 40 -10.93 -4.78 -0.53
CA CYS A 40 -11.53 -3.84 -1.48
C CYS A 40 -12.24 -2.67 -0.77
N LYS A 41 -11.64 -2.17 0.32
CA LYS A 41 -12.29 -1.19 1.19
C LYS A 41 -12.27 0.18 0.52
N HIS A 42 -13.41 0.60 -0.02
CA HIS A 42 -13.58 1.90 -0.68
C HIS A 42 -13.20 3.10 0.20
N SER A 43 -13.12 2.96 1.53
CA SER A 43 -12.69 4.05 2.41
C SER A 43 -11.18 4.26 2.43
N THR A 44 -10.40 3.33 1.88
CA THR A 44 -8.93 3.37 1.83
C THR A 44 -8.46 3.76 0.42
N PRO A 45 -7.33 4.47 0.27
CA PRO A 45 -6.81 4.88 -1.04
C PRO A 45 -6.66 3.70 -2.00
N LEU A 46 -6.00 2.62 -1.55
CA LEU A 46 -5.76 1.44 -2.39
C LEU A 46 -7.04 0.67 -2.72
N GLY A 47 -7.96 0.52 -1.75
CA GLY A 47 -9.24 -0.15 -1.98
C GLY A 47 -10.15 0.62 -2.93
N GLU A 48 -10.17 1.96 -2.83
CA GLU A 48 -10.89 2.80 -3.81
C GLU A 48 -10.25 2.71 -5.20
N HIS A 49 -8.93 2.85 -5.29
CA HIS A 49 -8.20 2.74 -6.55
C HIS A 49 -8.41 1.38 -7.23
N ARG A 50 -8.42 0.29 -6.45
CA ARG A 50 -8.77 -1.06 -6.93
C ARG A 50 -10.13 -1.08 -7.63
N LEU A 51 -11.15 -0.43 -7.05
CA LEU A 51 -12.49 -0.39 -7.62
C LEU A 51 -12.56 0.50 -8.86
N ARG A 52 -11.95 1.70 -8.81
CA ARG A 52 -12.10 2.73 -9.84
C ARG A 52 -11.22 2.50 -11.06
N SER A 53 -9.98 2.08 -10.84
CA SER A 53 -8.96 1.97 -11.90
C SER A 53 -8.76 0.53 -12.38
N HIS A 54 -9.12 -0.46 -11.56
CA HIS A 54 -8.89 -1.87 -11.86
C HIS A 54 -10.16 -2.74 -11.84
N ALA A 55 -11.36 -2.14 -11.79
CA ALA A 55 -12.63 -2.86 -11.77
C ALA A 55 -12.72 -3.97 -10.70
N GLY A 56 -12.02 -3.78 -9.57
CA GLY A 56 -11.94 -4.76 -8.48
C GLY A 56 -10.86 -5.83 -8.64
N ALA A 57 -10.07 -5.83 -9.72
CA ALA A 57 -8.93 -6.73 -9.88
C ALA A 57 -7.79 -6.39 -8.91
N MET A 58 -7.09 -7.41 -8.43
CA MET A 58 -5.92 -7.23 -7.56
C MET A 58 -4.72 -6.67 -8.32
N PHE A 59 -3.90 -5.88 -7.62
CA PHE A 59 -2.64 -5.34 -8.14
C PHE A 59 -1.54 -5.38 -7.06
N GLY A 60 -0.28 -5.36 -7.50
CA GLY A 60 0.87 -5.20 -6.60
C GLY A 60 1.24 -3.73 -6.41
N VAL A 61 1.94 -3.41 -5.33
CA VAL A 61 2.42 -2.07 -5.04
C VAL A 61 3.93 -2.05 -4.84
N ALA A 62 4.57 -0.96 -5.24
CA ALA A 62 5.94 -0.63 -4.85
C ALA A 62 5.90 0.47 -3.80
N VAL A 63 6.74 0.36 -2.76
CA VAL A 63 6.82 1.34 -1.67
C VAL A 63 8.19 2.00 -1.64
N ALA A 64 8.24 3.32 -1.57
CA ALA A 64 9.47 4.08 -1.40
C ALA A 64 9.39 5.04 -0.20
N VAL A 65 10.50 5.23 0.51
CA VAL A 65 10.61 6.26 1.57
C VAL A 65 11.12 7.56 0.93
N LEU A 66 10.31 8.60 0.99
CA LEU A 66 10.63 9.92 0.46
C LEU A 66 11.42 10.78 1.46
N ALA A 67 11.04 10.71 2.74
CA ALA A 67 11.71 11.46 3.80
C ALA A 67 11.57 10.77 5.16
N ARG A 68 12.49 11.08 6.08
CA ARG A 68 12.43 10.67 7.49
C ARG A 68 12.42 11.91 8.36
N GLU A 69 11.41 12.02 9.20
CA GLU A 69 11.22 13.15 10.09
C GLU A 69 10.46 12.70 11.36
N ALA A 70 11.04 12.96 12.52
CA ALA A 70 10.46 12.57 13.79
C ALA A 70 9.34 13.53 14.22
N ASP A 71 9.52 14.82 13.96
CA ASP A 71 8.53 15.84 14.31
C ASP A 71 7.25 15.67 13.46
N ILE A 72 6.10 15.60 14.13
CA ILE A 72 4.81 15.39 13.45
C ILE A 72 4.41 16.57 12.57
N THR A 73 4.72 17.79 12.98
CA THR A 73 4.36 19.01 12.25
C THR A 73 5.20 19.12 11.00
N VAL A 74 6.51 18.91 11.12
CA VAL A 74 7.42 18.92 9.97
C VAL A 74 7.09 17.78 9.01
N ARG A 75 6.85 16.56 9.51
CA ARG A 75 6.50 15.41 8.67
C ARG A 75 5.20 15.60 7.90
N LYS A 76 4.15 16.15 8.54
CA LYS A 76 2.89 16.49 7.85
C LYS A 76 3.07 17.61 6.84
N THR A 77 3.92 18.58 7.14
CA THR A 77 4.28 19.63 6.17
C THR A 77 4.98 19.02 4.95
N LEU A 78 5.91 18.09 5.15
CA LEU A 78 6.58 17.37 4.07
C LEU A 78 5.62 16.54 3.24
N GLU A 79 4.71 15.78 3.86
CA GLU A 79 3.64 15.05 3.16
C GLU A 79 2.82 15.98 2.28
N ALA A 80 2.38 17.12 2.84
CA ALA A 80 1.58 18.10 2.13
C ALA A 80 2.34 18.72 0.94
N LEU A 81 3.63 19.04 1.11
CA LEU A 81 4.49 19.56 0.05
C LEU A 81 4.70 18.51 -1.06
N TRP A 82 4.95 17.25 -0.70
CA TRP A 82 5.06 16.17 -1.66
C TRP A 82 3.77 15.96 -2.46
N ILE A 83 2.61 15.98 -1.81
CA ILE A 83 1.30 15.91 -2.49
C ILE A 83 1.08 17.13 -3.40
N ALA A 84 1.41 18.33 -2.94
CA ALA A 84 1.27 19.55 -3.75
C ALA A 84 2.19 19.55 -4.98
N SER A 85 3.41 19.02 -4.85
CA SER A 85 4.39 18.95 -5.93
C SER A 85 4.09 17.86 -6.97
N ARG A 86 3.63 16.68 -6.54
CA ARG A 86 3.41 15.52 -7.43
C ARG A 86 1.97 15.36 -7.91
N ASP A 87 1.00 16.01 -7.26
CA ASP A 87 -0.44 15.89 -7.53
C ASP A 87 -0.92 14.42 -7.70
N PRO A 88 -0.61 13.52 -6.75
CA PRO A 88 -0.89 12.09 -6.90
C PRO A 88 -2.40 11.80 -7.03
N VAL A 89 -2.75 10.95 -8.01
CA VAL A 89 -4.13 10.58 -8.36
C VAL A 89 -4.83 9.79 -7.24
N MET A 90 -4.11 8.92 -6.53
CA MET A 90 -4.71 8.07 -5.51
C MET A 90 -4.95 8.81 -4.18
N ASN A 91 -4.34 9.98 -3.95
CA ASN A 91 -4.63 10.81 -2.79
C ASN A 91 -5.96 11.53 -2.96
N ARG A 92 -6.82 11.43 -1.94
CA ARG A 92 -8.11 12.12 -1.97
C ARG A 92 -7.95 13.63 -1.78
N ARG A 93 -8.94 14.39 -2.24
CA ARG A 93 -8.97 15.84 -2.04
C ARG A 93 -8.96 16.21 -0.56
N GLU A 94 -9.62 15.42 0.28
CA GLU A 94 -9.67 15.63 1.74
C GLU A 94 -8.33 15.36 2.43
N GLU A 95 -7.44 14.58 1.80
CA GLU A 95 -6.09 14.30 2.29
C GLU A 95 -5.07 15.39 1.89
N ARG A 96 -5.46 16.31 1.00
CA ARG A 96 -4.63 17.44 0.60
C ARG A 96 -4.71 18.51 1.67
N ILE A 97 -3.73 18.53 2.58
CA ILE A 97 -3.52 19.71 3.42
C ILE A 97 -3.19 20.87 2.48
N MET A 98 -3.94 21.97 2.60
CA MET A 98 -3.70 23.17 1.81
C MET A 98 -2.35 23.77 2.23
N VAL A 99 -1.29 23.38 1.56
CA VAL A 99 -0.05 24.14 1.52
C VAL A 99 -0.41 25.47 0.86
N THR A 100 -0.12 26.59 1.52
CA THR A 100 -0.37 27.89 0.90
C THR A 100 0.38 27.94 -0.43
N GLN A 101 -0.25 28.50 -1.46
CA GLN A 101 0.35 28.62 -2.80
C GLN A 101 1.70 29.35 -2.77
N GLU A 102 1.95 30.10 -1.69
CA GLU A 102 3.22 30.77 -1.36
C GLU A 102 4.36 29.82 -0.98
N LEU A 103 4.08 28.62 -0.46
CA LEU A 103 5.11 27.65 -0.06
C LEU A 103 5.49 26.68 -1.19
N ALA A 104 4.66 26.55 -2.23
CA ALA A 104 4.93 25.68 -3.38
C ALA A 104 6.27 25.99 -4.10
N PRO A 105 6.68 27.26 -4.30
CA PRO A 105 7.98 27.58 -4.91
C PRO A 105 9.21 27.13 -4.09
N PHE A 106 9.03 26.82 -2.80
CA PHE A 106 10.12 26.40 -1.93
C PHE A 106 10.29 24.87 -1.88
N ALA A 107 9.41 24.11 -2.54
CA ALA A 107 9.52 22.65 -2.60
C ALA A 107 10.86 22.20 -3.24
N ASP A 108 11.33 22.93 -4.25
CA ASP A 108 12.62 22.68 -4.92
C ASP A 108 13.81 22.88 -3.96
N LEU A 109 13.74 23.87 -3.07
CA LEU A 109 14.76 24.12 -2.05
C LEU A 109 14.84 22.99 -1.02
N CYS A 110 13.73 22.29 -0.78
CA CYS A 110 13.66 21.12 0.07
C CYS A 110 14.07 19.82 -0.65
N GLY A 111 14.51 19.89 -1.91
CA GLY A 111 14.92 18.73 -2.69
C GLY A 111 13.75 17.83 -3.08
N LEU A 112 12.52 18.35 -3.12
CA LEU A 112 11.30 17.59 -3.41
C LEU A 112 11.07 17.42 -4.92
N THR A 113 12.14 17.17 -5.68
CA THR A 113 12.04 17.01 -7.14
C THR A 113 11.70 15.55 -7.49
N PRO A 114 11.00 15.31 -8.62
CA PRO A 114 10.71 13.95 -9.09
C PRO A 114 11.96 13.07 -9.26
N ASP A 115 13.09 13.69 -9.61
CA ASP A 115 14.36 13.03 -9.89
C ASP A 115 15.20 12.70 -8.63
N SER A 116 14.76 13.12 -7.45
CA SER A 116 15.43 12.84 -6.16
C SER A 116 15.27 11.39 -5.69
N ASP A 117 14.69 10.53 -6.53
CA ASP A 117 14.31 9.13 -6.35
C ASP A 117 15.49 8.15 -6.15
N ARG A 118 16.46 8.51 -5.29
CA ARG A 118 17.35 7.53 -4.66
C ARG A 118 16.65 6.95 -3.43
N GLY A 119 15.53 6.27 -3.68
CA GLY A 119 14.70 5.63 -2.66
C GLY A 119 15.53 4.68 -1.79
N LEU A 120 15.47 4.88 -0.46
CA LEU A 120 16.28 4.11 0.50
C LEU A 120 15.79 2.66 0.68
N VAL A 121 14.60 2.31 0.18
CA VAL A 121 14.03 0.95 0.20
C VAL A 121 12.93 0.90 -0.87
N ALA A 122 13.00 -0.04 -1.80
CA ALA A 122 11.89 -0.38 -2.69
C ALA A 122 11.51 -1.85 -2.42
N GLU A 123 10.33 -2.07 -1.84
CA GLU A 123 9.78 -3.42 -1.63
C GLU A 123 8.50 -3.55 -2.47
N GLU A 124 8.44 -4.60 -3.29
CA GLU A 124 7.22 -4.95 -4.03
C GLU A 124 6.34 -5.85 -3.16
N MET A 125 5.08 -5.46 -2.98
CA MET A 125 4.11 -6.19 -2.18
C MET A 125 2.88 -6.51 -3.02
N THR A 126 2.56 -7.80 -3.16
CA THR A 126 1.34 -8.29 -3.81
C THR A 126 0.34 -8.76 -2.75
N GLY A 127 -0.94 -8.40 -2.88
CA GLY A 127 -2.00 -8.87 -1.99
C GLY A 127 -2.08 -10.40 -2.00
N ARG A 128 -2.30 -11.03 -0.84
CA ARG A 128 -2.43 -12.49 -0.76
C ARG A 128 -3.80 -12.89 -1.29
N GLY A 129 -3.83 -13.48 -2.48
CA GLY A 129 -4.91 -14.40 -2.85
C GLY A 129 -4.73 -15.69 -2.07
N GLU A 130 -5.39 -15.84 -0.92
CA GLU A 130 -5.50 -17.14 -0.26
C GLU A 130 -6.42 -18.04 -1.09
N SER A 131 -5.86 -18.80 -2.03
CA SER A 131 -6.50 -20.01 -2.53
C SER A 131 -6.29 -21.12 -1.50
N HIS A 132 -7.16 -21.20 -0.50
CA HIS A 132 -7.26 -22.39 0.34
C HIS A 132 -8.03 -23.45 -0.44
N SER A 133 -7.32 -24.29 -1.20
CA SER A 133 -7.80 -25.62 -1.56
C SER A 133 -7.72 -26.48 -0.31
N SER A 134 -8.85 -26.67 0.39
CA SER A 134 -8.90 -27.64 1.47
C SER A 134 -9.15 -29.03 0.91
N ASP A 135 -8.16 -29.88 1.15
CA ASP A 135 -8.04 -31.29 0.85
C ASP A 135 -9.25 -32.15 1.22
N LEU A 136 -9.46 -33.20 0.41
CA LEU A 136 -10.28 -34.37 0.75
C LEU A 136 -9.70 -35.08 1.99
N PRO A 137 -10.52 -35.57 2.94
CA PRO A 137 -10.05 -36.47 3.98
C PRO A 137 -9.81 -37.91 3.46
N PRO A 138 -8.90 -38.67 4.09
CA PRO A 138 -8.51 -40.01 3.66
C PRO A 138 -9.49 -41.11 4.08
N SER A 139 -9.34 -42.24 3.40
CA SER A 139 -10.07 -43.51 3.53
C SER A 139 -9.99 -44.16 4.90
N GLU A 140 -11.13 -44.64 5.42
CA GLU A 140 -11.22 -45.60 6.52
C GLU A 140 -11.27 -47.03 5.97
N GLY A 141 -10.23 -47.80 6.25
CA GLY A 141 -10.26 -49.19 6.76
C GLY A 141 -11.06 -50.28 6.03
N ASP A 142 -10.33 -51.11 5.28
CA ASP A 142 -10.71 -52.47 4.87
C ASP A 142 -10.64 -53.44 6.07
N VAL A 143 -11.71 -54.20 6.34
CA VAL A 143 -11.66 -55.47 7.09
C VAL A 143 -12.60 -56.50 6.44
N THR A 144 -11.99 -57.25 5.52
CA THR A 144 -12.05 -58.71 5.33
C THR A 144 -13.36 -59.37 4.88
N ALA A 145 -13.27 -59.92 3.67
CA ALA A 145 -14.09 -61.00 3.15
C ALA A 145 -13.97 -62.30 3.97
N SER A 146 -15.08 -63.01 4.08
CA SER A 146 -15.07 -64.48 4.05
C SER A 146 -16.32 -64.99 3.35
N ARG A 147 -16.11 -65.58 2.17
CA ARG A 147 -17.01 -66.56 1.56
C ARG A 147 -16.82 -67.89 2.27
N LEU A 148 -17.90 -68.62 2.53
CA LEU A 148 -17.94 -70.08 2.37
C LEU A 148 -19.40 -70.55 2.23
N LEU A 149 -19.55 -71.53 1.34
CA LEU A 149 -20.78 -72.19 0.90
C LEU A 149 -21.34 -73.14 1.96
N SER A 150 -22.67 -73.27 2.03
CA SER A 150 -23.44 -74.52 1.88
C SER A 150 -24.93 -74.19 1.83
#